data_AF-A0A0L0W5U9-F1
#
_entry.id   AF-A0A0L0W5U9-F1
#
_cell.length_a   1.000
_cell.length_b   1.000
_cell.length_c   1.000
_cell.angle_alpha   90.00
_cell.angle_beta   90.00
_cell.angle_gamma   90.00
#
_symmetry.space_group_name_H-M   'P 1'
#
loop_
_entity.id
_entity.type
_entity.pdbx_description
1 polymer ?
#
loop_
_entity_poly.entity_id
_entity_poly.type
_entity_poly.pdbx_seq_one_letter_code
_entity_poly.pdbx_strand_id
1 'polypeptide(L)'
;MDSEHRPVLSERELLVHISDIIRDADRLPISKVAQSSIGLLTTERRPTWAALRQDLLEDPHSPNNECLKVIDSALFIVCLDSSSPRTADAICSTMLCGTYELQGRRGVQVGTCLNRWYDKLQIIVCADGQAGVNFEHSAVDGHTVLRFVGDVYTELILRFAKSINTNSHTLFKAKPSAWAQSARARKPATTSDQADTMHQEVINTIPKKLEWQLSNSLKASIRFAETRLSDLICQNEVLALEFEDYGKNFIISQNLSPDAFVQMAFQVCYFSLYGRIESTYEPAMTKAFSHGRTEGIRSVSKCSIKFIKTFCSDFDNQAKISALREACEYHQKLSKQCSQGLGQDRILYAMYSLVKQEIRQESSDSSSDDSSNEEGNHHHSNKKPKKLPKIFRDSGYGLLNHSTLSTSNCGNPALRLFGFGPVVSDGYGIGYIIREDGLSFVISSKHLQTRRFLESLRAYFFEIRRILLSGTEPSNPNLVNQTDHALSTSKRNPLHHHPNSHHQDFSRKSSFNDRHPNRSFDHGSEWNAIWHDKLVTVDPPHHKHQSSESDQPLARAENYTPHNNEELLTSGYGFFDSGQIDKIISSNAENFRNDGPKKKFRPPVGTKLEAADN
;
A
#
# COMPACT_ATOMS: atom_id res chain seq x y z
N MET A 1 -14.34 -24.18 13.25
CA MET A 1 -13.42 -25.24 13.75
C MET A 1 -14.09 -25.84 14.98
N ASP A 2 -13.68 -27.04 15.39
CA ASP A 2 -14.10 -27.60 16.68
C ASP A 2 -13.23 -27.06 17.83
N SER A 3 -13.50 -27.51 19.05
CA SER A 3 -12.77 -27.12 20.27
C SER A 3 -11.28 -27.49 20.25
N GLU A 4 -10.86 -28.39 19.36
CA GLU A 4 -9.46 -28.78 19.14
C GLU A 4 -8.84 -28.07 17.92
N HIS A 5 -9.48 -27.03 17.40
CA HIS A 5 -9.04 -26.28 16.21
C HIS A 5 -8.95 -27.12 14.93
N ARG A 6 -9.75 -28.19 14.82
CA ARG A 6 -9.80 -29.03 13.61
C ARG A 6 -10.83 -28.50 12.60
N PRO A 7 -10.57 -28.64 11.29
CA PRO A 7 -11.55 -28.29 10.26
C PRO A 7 -12.80 -29.16 10.36
N VAL A 8 -13.97 -28.53 10.44
CA VAL A 8 -15.28 -29.20 10.58
C VAL A 8 -16.01 -29.41 9.26
N LEU A 9 -15.47 -28.83 8.18
CA LEU A 9 -15.98 -28.95 6.82
C LEU A 9 -14.90 -29.54 5.92
N SER A 10 -15.29 -30.48 5.05
CA SER A 10 -14.46 -30.87 3.91
C SER A 10 -14.46 -29.79 2.83
N GLU A 11 -13.51 -29.88 1.90
CA GLU A 11 -13.41 -28.95 0.77
C GLU A 11 -14.65 -28.99 -0.14
N ARG A 12 -15.25 -30.17 -0.31
CA ARG A 12 -16.49 -30.33 -1.07
C ARG A 12 -17.65 -29.62 -0.38
N GLU A 13 -17.76 -29.74 0.94
CA GLU A 13 -18.80 -29.04 1.71
C GLU A 13 -18.58 -27.52 1.66
N LEU A 14 -17.33 -27.06 1.80
CA LEU A 14 -16.99 -25.64 1.64
C LEU A 14 -17.37 -25.11 0.26
N LEU A 15 -17.10 -25.86 -0.81
CA LEU A 15 -17.45 -25.46 -2.17
C LEU A 15 -18.97 -25.35 -2.36
N VAL A 16 -19.75 -26.30 -1.82
CA VAL A 16 -21.21 -26.24 -1.85
C VAL A 16 -21.71 -25.01 -1.10
N HIS A 17 -21.19 -24.76 0.12
CA HIS A 17 -21.57 -23.59 0.91
C HIS A 17 -21.25 -22.28 0.20
N ILE A 18 -20.05 -22.14 -0.37
CA ILE A 18 -19.66 -20.94 -1.14
C ILE A 18 -20.58 -20.76 -2.36
N SER A 19 -20.91 -21.84 -3.07
CA SER A 19 -21.80 -21.78 -4.24
C SER A 19 -23.23 -21.36 -3.86
N ASP A 20 -23.74 -21.84 -2.72
CA ASP A 20 -25.06 -21.46 -2.23
C ASP A 20 -25.10 -20.00 -1.74
N ILE A 21 -24.02 -19.51 -1.11
CA ILE A 21 -23.86 -18.09 -0.75
C ILE A 21 -23.92 -17.20 -2.00
N ILE A 22 -23.17 -17.55 -3.06
CA ILE A 22 -23.18 -16.80 -4.32
C ILE A 22 -24.59 -16.79 -4.92
N ARG A 23 -25.23 -17.97 -5.03
CA ARG A 23 -26.57 -18.09 -5.61
C ARG A 23 -27.62 -17.31 -4.82
N ASP A 24 -27.50 -17.23 -3.49
CA ASP A 24 -28.39 -16.43 -2.67
C ASP A 24 -28.14 -14.92 -2.87
N ALA A 25 -26.87 -14.50 -2.89
CA ALA A 25 -26.49 -13.11 -3.11
C ALA A 25 -26.95 -12.58 -4.48
N ASP A 26 -26.83 -13.39 -5.54
CA ASP A 26 -27.24 -13.03 -6.91
C ASP A 26 -28.74 -12.76 -7.07
N ARG A 27 -29.57 -13.18 -6.10
CA ARG A 27 -31.01 -12.90 -6.11
C ARG A 27 -31.34 -11.49 -5.65
N LEU A 28 -30.40 -10.79 -4.99
CA LEU A 28 -30.65 -9.46 -4.45
C LEU A 28 -30.58 -8.40 -5.56
N PRO A 29 -31.64 -7.59 -5.77
CA PRO A 29 -31.61 -6.50 -6.73
C PRO A 29 -30.51 -5.50 -6.38
N ILE A 30 -29.86 -4.93 -7.40
CA ILE A 30 -28.78 -3.93 -7.27
C ILE A 30 -29.15 -2.78 -6.31
N SER A 31 -30.38 -2.28 -6.41
CA SER A 31 -30.87 -1.20 -5.54
C SER A 31 -30.95 -1.60 -4.06
N LYS A 32 -31.20 -2.89 -3.77
CA LYS A 32 -31.19 -3.43 -2.41
C LYS A 32 -29.78 -3.66 -1.92
N VAL A 33 -28.86 -4.10 -2.78
CA VAL A 33 -27.43 -4.22 -2.45
C VAL A 33 -26.91 -2.86 -1.98
N ALA A 34 -27.01 -1.81 -2.80
CA ALA A 34 -26.52 -0.47 -2.47
C ALA A 34 -27.11 0.07 -1.15
N GLN A 35 -28.41 -0.13 -0.90
CA GLN A 35 -29.07 0.32 0.34
C GLN A 35 -28.65 -0.44 1.60
N SER A 36 -28.04 -1.62 1.45
CA SER A 36 -27.73 -2.54 2.56
C SER A 36 -26.24 -2.85 2.70
N SER A 37 -25.38 -2.18 1.91
CA SER A 37 -23.91 -2.29 1.94
C SER A 37 -23.29 -1.69 3.20
N ILE A 38 -23.58 -2.26 4.37
CA ILE A 38 -23.10 -1.77 5.67
C ILE A 38 -21.57 -1.77 5.79
N GLY A 39 -20.88 -2.63 5.04
CA GLY A 39 -19.41 -2.64 4.96
C GLY A 39 -18.81 -1.30 4.55
N LEU A 40 -19.55 -0.47 3.81
CA LEU A 40 -19.16 0.90 3.47
C LEU A 40 -18.87 1.76 4.70
N LEU A 41 -19.55 1.53 5.82
CA LEU A 41 -19.32 2.32 7.03
C LEU A 41 -17.89 2.13 7.57
N THR A 42 -17.23 1.01 7.25
CA THR A 42 -15.81 0.78 7.59
C THR A 42 -14.84 1.63 6.76
N THR A 43 -15.31 2.29 5.71
CA THR A 43 -14.53 3.23 4.88
C THR A 43 -14.60 4.68 5.37
N GLU A 44 -15.47 4.95 6.36
CA GLU A 44 -15.61 6.28 6.91
C GLU A 44 -14.35 6.73 7.66
N ARG A 45 -14.27 8.03 7.93
CA ARG A 45 -13.27 8.56 8.86
C ARG A 45 -13.39 7.85 10.20
N ARG A 46 -12.27 7.51 10.84
CA ARG A 46 -12.25 6.67 12.06
C ARG A 46 -13.17 7.19 13.18
N PRO A 47 -13.24 8.52 13.48
CA PRO A 47 -14.20 9.03 14.47
C PRO A 47 -15.67 8.82 14.06
N THR A 48 -15.99 9.03 12.78
CA THR A 48 -17.32 8.81 12.23
C THR A 48 -17.70 7.34 12.28
N TRP A 49 -16.82 6.45 11.84
CA TRP A 49 -17.04 5.01 11.93
C TRP A 49 -17.19 4.58 13.41
N ALA A 50 -16.36 5.09 14.31
CA ALA A 50 -16.45 4.77 15.73
C ALA A 50 -17.82 5.14 16.32
N ALA A 51 -18.36 6.32 15.99
CA ALA A 51 -19.70 6.73 16.43
C ALA A 51 -20.78 5.81 15.84
N LEU A 52 -20.78 5.59 14.53
CA LEU A 52 -21.75 4.70 13.86
C LEU A 52 -21.68 3.26 14.37
N ARG A 53 -20.48 2.78 14.71
CA ARG A 53 -20.27 1.46 15.30
C ARG A 53 -20.82 1.37 16.72
N GLN A 54 -20.76 2.45 17.50
CA GLN A 54 -21.42 2.50 18.81
C GLN A 54 -22.95 2.43 18.66
N ASP A 55 -23.52 3.16 17.70
CA ASP A 55 -24.97 3.09 17.41
C ASP A 55 -25.41 1.66 17.04
N LEU A 56 -24.57 0.92 16.31
CA LEU A 56 -24.82 -0.50 15.98
C LEU A 56 -24.73 -1.44 17.19
N LEU A 57 -24.00 -1.03 18.25
CA LEU A 57 -23.80 -1.81 19.47
C LEU A 57 -24.72 -1.41 20.62
N GLU A 58 -25.42 -0.28 20.51
CA GLU A 58 -26.20 0.36 21.58
C GLU A 58 -27.17 -0.61 22.27
N ASP A 59 -27.89 -1.42 21.48
CA ASP A 59 -28.74 -2.49 21.99
C ASP A 59 -28.01 -3.85 21.91
N PRO A 60 -27.63 -4.44 23.07
CA PRO A 60 -26.96 -5.74 23.13
C PRO A 60 -27.78 -6.91 22.61
N HIS A 61 -29.10 -6.76 22.50
CA HIS A 61 -30.03 -7.78 22.00
C HIS A 61 -30.41 -7.56 20.53
N SER A 62 -29.92 -6.49 19.90
CA SER A 62 -30.20 -6.22 18.50
C SER A 62 -29.48 -7.21 17.57
N PRO A 63 -30.06 -7.49 16.39
CA PRO A 63 -29.37 -8.30 15.37
C PRO A 63 -28.06 -7.65 14.91
N ASN A 64 -27.93 -6.32 15.00
CA ASN A 64 -26.72 -5.59 14.63
C ASN A 64 -25.54 -5.95 15.53
N ASN A 65 -25.77 -6.00 16.85
CA ASN A 65 -24.74 -6.37 17.83
C ASN A 65 -24.26 -7.81 17.60
N GLU A 66 -25.18 -8.75 17.39
CA GLU A 66 -24.84 -10.14 17.06
C GLU A 66 -24.07 -10.27 15.74
N CYS A 67 -24.45 -9.52 14.70
CA CYS A 67 -23.70 -9.49 13.44
C CYS A 67 -22.27 -8.97 13.64
N LEU A 68 -22.08 -7.90 14.42
CA LEU A 68 -20.76 -7.38 14.75
C LEU A 68 -19.92 -8.38 15.56
N LYS A 69 -20.50 -9.08 16.55
CA LYS A 69 -19.79 -10.15 17.28
C LYS A 69 -19.28 -11.26 16.35
N VAL A 70 -20.10 -11.67 15.38
CA VAL A 70 -19.69 -12.67 14.38
C VAL A 70 -18.52 -12.15 13.54
N ILE A 71 -18.59 -10.91 13.06
CA ILE A 71 -17.51 -10.32 12.27
C ILE A 71 -16.24 -10.13 13.10
N ASP A 72 -16.34 -9.59 14.31
CA ASP A 72 -15.21 -9.35 15.22
C ASP A 72 -14.50 -10.65 15.62
N SER A 73 -15.25 -11.76 15.79
CA SER A 73 -14.68 -13.07 16.10
C SER A 73 -14.25 -13.88 14.87
N ALA A 74 -14.62 -13.46 13.66
CA ALA A 74 -14.20 -14.13 12.44
C ALA A 74 -12.68 -14.09 12.27
N LEU A 75 -12.11 -15.22 11.80
CA LEU A 75 -10.67 -15.37 11.54
C LEU A 75 -10.18 -14.40 10.46
N PHE A 76 -10.95 -14.31 9.37
CA PHE A 76 -10.72 -13.45 8.21
C PHE A 76 -12.03 -13.37 7.42
N ILE A 77 -12.05 -12.48 6.43
CA ILE A 77 -13.16 -12.30 5.50
C ILE A 77 -12.74 -12.80 4.12
N VAL A 78 -13.66 -13.43 3.39
CA VAL A 78 -13.47 -13.77 1.98
C VAL A 78 -14.43 -12.91 1.15
N CYS A 79 -13.88 -12.01 0.33
CA CYS A 79 -14.64 -11.19 -0.60
C CYS A 79 -14.72 -11.91 -1.95
N LEU A 80 -15.91 -12.36 -2.32
CA LEU A 80 -16.18 -12.98 -3.62
C LEU A 80 -16.59 -11.86 -4.59
N ASP A 81 -15.63 -11.37 -5.36
CA ASP A 81 -15.79 -10.21 -6.23
C ASP A 81 -16.27 -10.62 -7.62
N SER A 82 -17.29 -9.93 -8.13
CA SER A 82 -17.84 -10.16 -9.48
C SER A 82 -16.97 -9.57 -10.61
N SER A 83 -15.92 -8.81 -10.28
CA SER A 83 -15.01 -8.21 -11.25
C SER A 83 -14.09 -9.24 -11.91
N SER A 84 -13.58 -8.91 -13.10
CA SER A 84 -12.54 -9.69 -13.80
C SER A 84 -11.44 -8.74 -14.33
N PRO A 85 -10.59 -8.20 -13.45
CA PRO A 85 -9.60 -7.19 -13.81
C PRO A 85 -8.50 -7.76 -14.72
N ARG A 86 -8.29 -7.12 -15.88
CA ARG A 86 -7.40 -7.63 -16.95
C ARG A 86 -6.00 -7.03 -16.96
N THR A 87 -5.81 -5.83 -16.40
CA THR A 87 -4.51 -5.14 -16.35
C THR A 87 -3.96 -5.14 -14.93
N ALA A 88 -2.64 -5.01 -14.78
CA ALA A 88 -2.00 -4.89 -13.47
C ALA A 88 -2.58 -3.70 -12.66
N ASP A 89 -2.79 -2.55 -13.31
CA ASP A 89 -3.46 -1.36 -12.74
C ASP A 89 -4.85 -1.71 -12.17
N ALA A 90 -5.67 -2.42 -12.95
CA ALA A 90 -7.02 -2.81 -12.56
C ALA A 90 -7.02 -3.84 -11.42
N ILE A 91 -6.07 -4.78 -11.43
CA ILE A 91 -5.89 -5.76 -10.35
C ILE A 91 -5.55 -5.01 -9.05
N CYS A 92 -4.54 -4.13 -9.07
CA CYS A 92 -4.14 -3.35 -7.90
C CYS A 92 -5.28 -2.50 -7.35
N SER A 93 -5.99 -1.78 -8.21
CA SER A 93 -7.15 -0.97 -7.81
C SER A 93 -8.25 -1.83 -7.17
N THR A 94 -8.56 -2.98 -7.77
CA THR A 94 -9.58 -3.92 -7.26
C THR A 94 -9.22 -4.47 -5.89
N MET A 95 -7.95 -4.86 -5.68
CA MET A 95 -7.50 -5.38 -4.38
C MET A 95 -7.36 -4.30 -3.30
N LEU A 96 -7.15 -3.04 -3.70
CA LEU A 96 -7.02 -1.91 -2.78
C LEU A 96 -8.38 -1.39 -2.31
N CYS A 97 -9.28 -1.09 -3.25
CA CYS A 97 -10.57 -0.44 -2.98
C CYS A 97 -11.77 -1.00 -3.72
N GLY A 98 -11.59 -2.01 -4.58
CA GLY A 98 -12.67 -2.56 -5.41
C GLY A 98 -13.03 -1.65 -6.60
N THR A 99 -13.96 -2.11 -7.44
CA THR A 99 -14.41 -1.33 -8.59
C THR A 99 -15.52 -0.35 -8.20
N TYR A 100 -15.53 0.80 -8.87
CA TYR A 100 -16.59 1.81 -8.78
C TYR A 100 -17.23 2.00 -10.15
N GLU A 101 -18.55 1.88 -10.19
CA GLU A 101 -19.36 2.17 -11.38
C GLU A 101 -20.68 2.82 -10.97
N LEU A 102 -21.27 3.62 -11.86
CA LEU A 102 -22.63 4.13 -11.71
C LEU A 102 -23.55 3.44 -12.70
N GLN A 103 -24.68 2.91 -12.22
CA GLN A 103 -25.68 2.27 -13.06
C GLN A 103 -27.07 2.91 -12.95
N GLY A 104 -27.80 2.84 -14.07
CA GLY A 104 -29.17 3.33 -14.21
C GLY A 104 -29.30 4.86 -14.27
N ARG A 105 -30.51 5.34 -14.60
CA ARG A 105 -30.80 6.78 -14.77
C ARG A 105 -30.68 7.61 -13.48
N ARG A 106 -30.59 6.96 -12.32
CA ARG A 106 -30.46 7.61 -11.00
C ARG A 106 -29.04 7.60 -10.45
N GLY A 107 -28.07 7.05 -11.19
CA GLY A 107 -26.66 7.00 -10.79
C GLY A 107 -26.44 6.22 -9.49
N VAL A 108 -26.98 5.00 -9.39
CA VAL A 108 -26.77 4.14 -8.22
C VAL A 108 -25.33 3.63 -8.27
N GLN A 109 -24.57 3.77 -7.18
CA GLN A 109 -23.23 3.18 -7.12
C GLN A 109 -23.33 1.67 -7.07
N VAL A 110 -22.51 1.04 -7.91
CA VAL A 110 -22.29 -0.39 -7.94
C VAL A 110 -20.79 -0.66 -8.05
N GLY A 111 -20.44 -1.94 -8.06
CA GLY A 111 -19.07 -2.40 -8.13
C GLY A 111 -18.61 -3.03 -6.83
N THR A 112 -17.41 -3.61 -6.87
CA THR A 112 -16.92 -4.44 -5.77
C THR A 112 -16.40 -3.63 -4.58
N CYS A 113 -16.31 -2.30 -4.70
CA CYS A 113 -16.02 -1.42 -3.57
C CYS A 113 -17.06 -1.52 -2.42
N LEU A 114 -18.26 -2.03 -2.72
CA LEU A 114 -19.32 -2.29 -1.75
C LEU A 114 -19.14 -3.61 -0.96
N ASN A 115 -18.18 -4.46 -1.35
CA ASN A 115 -17.99 -5.83 -0.87
C ASN A 115 -16.75 -5.95 0.04
N ARG A 116 -16.65 -5.08 1.05
CA ARG A 116 -15.46 -4.96 1.93
C ARG A 116 -15.84 -4.76 3.39
N TRP A 117 -14.89 -5.07 4.26
CA TRP A 117 -14.90 -4.74 5.68
C TRP A 117 -13.46 -4.48 6.16
N TYR A 118 -13.08 -3.20 6.20
CA TYR A 118 -11.68 -2.79 6.32
C TYR A 118 -11.06 -2.98 7.72
N ASP A 119 -11.86 -3.31 8.74
CA ASP A 119 -11.34 -3.62 10.08
C ASP A 119 -10.73 -5.05 10.18
N LYS A 120 -10.68 -5.80 9.07
CA LYS A 120 -10.27 -7.22 9.06
C LYS A 120 -9.24 -7.55 8.00
N LEU A 121 -8.61 -8.72 8.15
CA LEU A 121 -7.89 -9.40 7.07
C LEU A 121 -8.92 -9.92 6.06
N GLN A 122 -8.78 -9.53 4.81
CA GLN A 122 -9.71 -9.84 3.72
C GLN A 122 -8.95 -10.55 2.59
N ILE A 123 -9.39 -11.76 2.24
CA ILE A 123 -8.96 -12.47 1.03
C ILE A 123 -9.96 -12.15 -0.06
N ILE A 124 -9.50 -11.50 -1.12
CA ILE A 124 -10.35 -11.08 -2.24
C ILE A 124 -10.13 -12.08 -3.38
N VAL A 125 -11.20 -12.62 -3.93
CA VAL A 125 -11.19 -13.55 -5.06
C VAL A 125 -12.16 -13.04 -6.12
N CYS A 126 -11.61 -12.63 -7.26
CA CYS A 126 -12.36 -12.17 -8.42
C CYS A 126 -12.96 -13.33 -9.21
N ALA A 127 -13.97 -13.05 -10.04
CA ALA A 127 -14.68 -14.05 -10.83
C ALA A 127 -13.78 -14.78 -11.85
N ASP A 128 -12.68 -14.15 -12.28
CA ASP A 128 -11.67 -14.74 -13.17
C ASP A 128 -10.55 -15.49 -12.42
N GLY A 129 -10.65 -15.60 -11.09
CA GLY A 129 -9.67 -16.26 -10.24
C GLY A 129 -8.49 -15.39 -9.82
N GLN A 130 -8.43 -14.11 -10.23
CA GLN A 130 -7.46 -13.17 -9.65
C GLN A 130 -7.72 -13.04 -8.15
N ALA A 131 -6.67 -13.17 -7.35
CA ALA A 131 -6.80 -13.15 -5.90
C ALA A 131 -5.75 -12.24 -5.24
N GLY A 132 -6.13 -11.67 -4.11
CA GLY A 132 -5.27 -10.78 -3.34
C GLY A 132 -5.67 -10.73 -1.87
N VAL A 133 -4.85 -10.06 -1.08
CA VAL A 133 -5.10 -9.85 0.35
C VAL A 133 -5.10 -8.36 0.64
N ASN A 134 -6.17 -7.89 1.27
CA ASN A 134 -6.28 -6.57 1.85
C ASN A 134 -6.30 -6.73 3.38
N PHE A 135 -5.54 -5.93 4.12
CA PHE A 135 -5.45 -6.09 5.57
C PHE A 135 -5.32 -4.76 6.29
N GLU A 136 -5.88 -4.70 7.49
CA GLU A 136 -5.71 -3.59 8.42
C GLU A 136 -4.31 -3.65 9.05
N HIS A 137 -3.52 -2.58 8.87
CA HIS A 137 -2.08 -2.59 9.12
C HIS A 137 -1.71 -2.25 10.58
N SER A 138 -2.66 -1.81 11.42
CA SER A 138 -2.38 -1.52 12.83
C SER A 138 -1.96 -2.79 13.59
N ALA A 139 -2.60 -3.93 13.28
CA ALA A 139 -2.36 -5.20 13.97
C ALA A 139 -1.13 -5.97 13.45
N VAL A 140 -0.77 -5.79 12.17
CA VAL A 140 0.20 -6.67 11.50
C VAL A 140 1.03 -5.93 10.45
N ASP A 141 2.31 -6.31 10.31
CA ASP A 141 3.19 -5.81 9.24
C ASP A 141 3.14 -6.69 7.99
N GLY A 142 3.46 -6.09 6.84
CA GLY A 142 3.49 -6.77 5.55
C GLY A 142 4.23 -8.11 5.55
N HIS A 143 5.38 -8.23 6.23
CA HIS A 143 6.14 -9.49 6.30
C HIS A 143 5.39 -10.66 6.95
N THR A 144 4.50 -10.39 7.92
CA THR A 144 3.71 -11.45 8.54
C THR A 144 2.60 -11.91 7.59
N VAL A 145 1.97 -10.96 6.87
CA VAL A 145 0.99 -11.27 5.82
C VAL A 145 1.65 -12.01 4.65
N LEU A 146 2.87 -11.63 4.27
CA LEU A 146 3.66 -12.33 3.25
C LEU A 146 3.88 -13.80 3.58
N ARG A 147 4.21 -14.10 4.84
CA ARG A 147 4.38 -15.48 5.29
C ARG A 147 3.07 -16.26 5.15
N PHE A 148 1.97 -15.67 5.62
CA PHE A 148 0.64 -16.27 5.48
C PHE A 148 0.30 -16.57 4.01
N VAL A 149 0.46 -15.59 3.12
CA VAL A 149 0.20 -15.76 1.68
C VAL A 149 1.14 -16.79 1.05
N GLY A 150 2.42 -16.79 1.44
CA GLY A 150 3.40 -17.77 0.98
C GLY A 150 3.04 -19.21 1.35
N ASP A 151 2.59 -19.42 2.58
CA ASP A 151 2.17 -20.74 3.06
C ASP A 151 0.88 -21.20 2.33
N VAL A 152 -0.08 -20.30 2.13
CA VAL A 152 -1.31 -20.58 1.36
C VAL A 152 -0.99 -20.93 -0.09
N TYR A 153 -0.17 -20.13 -0.77
CA TYR A 153 0.22 -20.37 -2.16
C TYR A 153 0.98 -21.69 -2.33
N THR A 154 1.91 -21.98 -1.42
CA THR A 154 2.65 -23.24 -1.41
C THR A 154 1.71 -24.42 -1.23
N GLU A 155 0.76 -24.34 -0.29
CA GLU A 155 -0.24 -25.38 -0.09
C GLU A 155 -1.09 -25.60 -1.35
N LEU A 156 -1.50 -24.54 -2.05
CA LEU A 156 -2.28 -24.68 -3.29
C LEU A 156 -1.51 -25.46 -4.37
N ILE A 157 -0.20 -25.17 -4.54
CA ILE A 157 0.66 -25.92 -5.45
C ILE A 157 0.78 -27.38 -5.02
N LEU A 158 1.04 -27.64 -3.74
CA LEU A 158 1.20 -29.00 -3.22
C LEU A 158 -0.10 -29.81 -3.34
N ARG A 159 -1.26 -29.18 -3.13
CA ARG A 159 -2.57 -29.81 -3.31
C ARG A 159 -2.85 -30.12 -4.77
N PHE A 160 -2.45 -29.25 -5.70
CA PHE A 160 -2.49 -29.54 -7.14
C PHE A 160 -1.56 -30.71 -7.50
N ALA A 161 -0.34 -30.74 -6.99
CA ALA A 161 0.56 -31.87 -7.20
C ALA A 161 -0.02 -33.18 -6.63
N LYS A 162 -0.72 -33.11 -5.49
CA LYS A 162 -1.39 -34.26 -4.86
C LYS A 162 -2.59 -34.78 -5.65
N SER A 163 -3.31 -33.92 -6.36
CA SER A 163 -4.41 -34.35 -7.22
C SER A 163 -3.93 -35.14 -8.44
N ILE A 164 -2.67 -34.92 -8.86
CA ILE A 164 -2.01 -35.67 -9.95
C ILE A 164 -1.32 -36.93 -9.41
N ASN A 165 -0.58 -36.80 -8.31
CA ASN A 165 0.14 -37.89 -7.66
C ASN A 165 -0.20 -37.95 -6.18
N THR A 166 -0.98 -38.95 -5.79
CA THR A 166 -1.49 -39.13 -4.42
C THR A 166 -0.40 -39.28 -3.35
N ASN A 167 0.82 -39.65 -3.75
CA ASN A 167 1.97 -39.74 -2.84
C ASN A 167 2.59 -38.38 -2.49
N SER A 168 2.18 -37.31 -3.17
CA SER A 168 2.66 -35.95 -2.90
C SER A 168 2.20 -35.47 -1.51
N HIS A 169 3.09 -34.83 -0.78
CA HIS A 169 2.81 -34.29 0.55
C HIS A 169 2.19 -32.88 0.46
N THR A 170 1.35 -32.54 1.45
CA THR A 170 0.84 -31.18 1.68
C THR A 170 1.57 -30.53 2.85
N LEU A 171 1.60 -29.20 2.87
CA LEU A 171 2.20 -28.41 3.95
C LEU A 171 1.35 -28.55 5.22
N PHE A 172 0.04 -28.36 5.09
CA PHE A 172 -0.88 -28.51 6.21
C PHE A 172 -1.29 -29.96 6.39
N LYS A 173 -1.19 -30.43 7.65
CA LYS A 173 -1.50 -31.81 8.06
C LYS A 173 -2.69 -31.87 9.03
N ALA A 174 -3.52 -30.82 9.03
CA ALA A 174 -4.67 -30.73 9.91
C ALA A 174 -5.60 -31.92 9.68
N LYS A 175 -5.86 -32.70 10.73
CA LYS A 175 -6.81 -33.81 10.67
C LYS A 175 -8.22 -33.22 10.64
N PRO A 176 -9.08 -33.60 9.68
CA PRO A 176 -10.48 -33.21 9.72
C PRO A 176 -11.13 -33.66 11.02
N SER A 177 -12.06 -32.86 11.51
CA SER A 177 -12.84 -33.19 12.67
C SER A 177 -13.81 -34.35 12.40
N ALA A 178 -14.28 -35.01 13.46
CA ALA A 178 -15.33 -36.03 13.38
C ALA A 178 -16.67 -35.49 12.82
N TRP A 179 -16.89 -34.16 12.90
CA TRP A 179 -18.05 -33.49 12.29
C TRP A 179 -17.96 -33.35 10.77
N ALA A 180 -16.77 -33.44 10.16
CA ALA A 180 -16.64 -33.36 8.71
C ALA A 180 -17.27 -34.59 8.04
N GLN A 181 -18.18 -34.41 7.08
CA GLN A 181 -18.96 -35.53 6.52
C GLN A 181 -18.08 -36.58 5.82
N SER A 182 -16.90 -36.19 5.31
CA SER A 182 -15.92 -37.13 4.74
C SER A 182 -15.22 -38.02 5.79
N ALA A 183 -15.26 -37.67 7.08
CA ALA A 183 -14.69 -38.46 8.17
C ALA A 183 -15.63 -39.59 8.65
N ARG A 184 -16.93 -39.53 8.33
CA ARG A 184 -17.93 -40.56 8.68
C ARG A 184 -17.84 -41.86 7.85
N ALA A 185 -16.82 -42.02 7.00
CA ALA A 185 -16.58 -43.26 6.26
C ALA A 185 -15.76 -44.33 7.02
N ARG A 186 -15.44 -44.15 8.32
CA ARG A 186 -14.94 -45.24 9.17
C ARG A 186 -15.95 -45.56 10.27
N LYS A 187 -16.48 -46.79 10.22
CA LYS A 187 -17.26 -47.41 11.31
C LYS A 187 -16.50 -47.24 12.64
N PRO A 188 -17.19 -46.99 13.77
CA PRO A 188 -16.52 -46.99 15.07
C PRO A 188 -15.96 -48.39 15.32
N ALA A 189 -14.64 -48.49 15.50
CA ALA A 189 -14.07 -49.68 16.11
C ALA A 189 -14.56 -49.70 17.56
N THR A 190 -15.25 -50.78 17.91
CA THR A 190 -15.63 -51.14 19.26
C THR A 190 -14.38 -51.36 20.09
N THR A 191 -13.98 -50.35 20.87
CA THR A 191 -13.22 -50.56 22.10
C THR A 191 -13.71 -49.56 23.12
N SER A 192 -14.45 -50.08 24.09
CA SER A 192 -14.71 -49.49 25.39
C SER A 192 -13.41 -49.08 26.05
N ASP A 193 -13.26 -47.79 26.33
CA ASP A 193 -12.77 -47.24 27.60
C ASP A 193 -12.47 -45.75 27.39
N GLN A 194 -12.92 -44.90 28.33
CA GLN A 194 -12.95 -43.42 28.32
C GLN A 194 -14.21 -42.76 27.76
N ALA A 195 -15.38 -43.34 28.07
CA ALA A 195 -16.60 -42.56 28.17
C ALA A 195 -16.63 -41.90 29.55
N ASP A 196 -16.06 -40.69 29.67
CA ASP A 196 -16.50 -39.68 30.66
C ASP A 196 -15.74 -38.36 30.41
N THR A 197 -16.49 -37.25 30.34
CA THR A 197 -16.08 -35.85 30.03
C THR A 197 -15.76 -35.50 28.57
N MET A 198 -16.75 -35.63 27.66
CA MET A 198 -16.85 -34.71 26.52
C MET A 198 -18.25 -34.10 26.49
N HIS A 199 -18.35 -32.81 26.79
CA HIS A 199 -19.50 -32.03 26.36
C HIS A 199 -19.65 -32.24 24.85
N GLN A 200 -20.79 -32.77 24.39
CA GLN A 200 -21.08 -32.89 22.96
C GLN A 200 -21.12 -31.47 22.38
N GLU A 201 -19.99 -31.03 21.83
CA GLU A 201 -19.89 -29.76 21.14
C GLU A 201 -20.86 -29.75 19.95
N VAL A 202 -21.87 -28.88 20.01
CA VAL A 202 -22.84 -28.72 18.92
C VAL A 202 -22.32 -27.66 17.97
N ILE A 203 -21.77 -28.10 16.84
CA ILE A 203 -21.23 -27.20 15.82
C ILE A 203 -22.25 -27.02 14.70
N ASN A 204 -22.65 -25.77 14.46
CA ASN A 204 -23.47 -25.42 13.31
C ASN A 204 -22.57 -25.05 12.13
N THR A 205 -22.64 -25.84 11.06
CA THR A 205 -21.84 -25.64 9.85
C THR A 205 -22.59 -24.93 8.72
N ILE A 206 -23.90 -24.69 8.88
CA ILE A 206 -24.74 -24.05 7.87
C ILE A 206 -24.39 -22.56 7.80
N PRO A 207 -24.07 -22.02 6.61
CA PRO A 207 -23.84 -20.59 6.44
C PRO A 207 -25.07 -19.79 6.89
N LYS A 208 -24.85 -18.74 7.69
CA LYS A 208 -25.90 -17.83 8.13
C LYS A 208 -25.70 -16.48 7.47
N LYS A 209 -26.74 -15.99 6.81
CA LYS A 209 -26.78 -14.61 6.33
C LYS A 209 -26.86 -13.66 7.52
N LEU A 210 -26.00 -12.64 7.54
CA LEU A 210 -26.03 -11.59 8.54
C LEU A 210 -27.13 -10.59 8.17
N GLU A 211 -28.16 -10.48 9.01
CA GLU A 211 -29.31 -9.62 8.78
C GLU A 211 -29.20 -8.37 9.66
N TRP A 212 -29.20 -7.19 9.03
CA TRP A 212 -28.99 -5.91 9.71
C TRP A 212 -30.31 -5.14 9.85
N GLN A 213 -30.54 -4.60 11.05
CA GLN A 213 -31.61 -3.67 11.31
C GLN A 213 -31.13 -2.24 11.04
N LEU A 214 -31.47 -1.73 9.85
CA LEU A 214 -31.05 -0.42 9.40
C LEU A 214 -32.08 0.67 9.74
N SER A 215 -31.73 1.53 10.70
CA SER A 215 -32.45 2.76 10.99
C SER A 215 -32.35 3.76 9.83
N ASN A 216 -33.21 4.78 9.80
CA ASN A 216 -33.11 5.83 8.76
C ASN A 216 -31.78 6.58 8.83
N SER A 217 -31.22 6.76 10.04
CA SER A 217 -29.90 7.34 10.24
C SER A 217 -28.82 6.47 9.59
N LEU A 218 -28.80 5.16 9.88
CA LEU A 218 -27.81 4.23 9.31
C LEU A 218 -27.90 4.16 7.78
N LYS A 219 -29.10 4.16 7.21
CA LYS A 219 -29.29 4.20 5.75
C LYS A 219 -28.73 5.49 5.13
N ALA A 220 -28.91 6.63 5.79
CA ALA A 220 -28.32 7.89 5.34
C ALA A 220 -26.78 7.84 5.44
N SER A 221 -26.24 7.31 6.54
CA SER A 221 -24.79 7.14 6.73
C SER A 221 -24.17 6.23 5.66
N ILE A 222 -24.82 5.11 5.29
CA ILE A 222 -24.36 4.24 4.20
C ILE A 222 -24.28 5.02 2.89
N ARG A 223 -25.29 5.84 2.57
CA ARG A 223 -25.31 6.67 1.36
C ARG A 223 -24.22 7.76 1.35
N PHE A 224 -23.91 8.35 2.50
CA PHE A 224 -22.83 9.32 2.60
C PHE A 224 -21.46 8.65 2.49
N ALA A 225 -21.29 7.46 3.09
CA ALA A 225 -20.09 6.65 2.95
C ALA A 225 -19.87 6.19 1.50
N GLU A 226 -20.95 5.81 0.80
CA GLU A 226 -20.96 5.50 -0.65
C GLU A 226 -20.38 6.67 -1.46
N THR A 227 -20.94 7.88 -1.28
CA THR A 227 -20.48 9.09 -1.98
C THR A 227 -19.02 9.41 -1.63
N ARG A 228 -18.65 9.32 -0.35
CA ARG A 228 -17.31 9.59 0.12
C ARG A 228 -16.29 8.61 -0.46
N LEU A 229 -16.62 7.32 -0.50
CA LEU A 229 -15.76 6.29 -1.07
C LEU A 229 -15.60 6.51 -2.58
N SER A 230 -16.67 6.87 -3.29
CA SER A 230 -16.59 7.28 -4.70
C SER A 230 -15.58 8.39 -4.91
N ASP A 231 -15.71 9.47 -4.12
CA ASP A 231 -14.78 10.60 -4.18
C ASP A 231 -13.34 10.13 -3.95
N LEU A 232 -13.09 9.27 -2.96
CA LEU A 232 -11.76 8.72 -2.73
C LEU A 232 -11.25 7.89 -3.92
N ILE A 233 -12.08 7.02 -4.49
CA ILE A 233 -11.67 6.20 -5.64
C ILE A 233 -11.36 7.10 -6.84
N CYS A 234 -12.21 8.07 -7.14
CA CYS A 234 -12.01 9.01 -8.26
C CYS A 234 -10.84 9.98 -8.05
N GLN A 235 -10.49 10.28 -6.79
CA GLN A 235 -9.38 11.17 -6.47
C GLN A 235 -8.01 10.48 -6.56
N ASN A 236 -7.99 9.14 -6.51
CA ASN A 236 -6.75 8.37 -6.43
C ASN A 236 -6.47 7.63 -7.73
N GLU A 237 -5.20 7.65 -8.12
CA GLU A 237 -4.70 6.83 -9.22
C GLU A 237 -3.84 5.72 -8.63
N VAL A 238 -3.96 4.50 -9.16
CA VAL A 238 -3.14 3.34 -8.79
C VAL A 238 -2.65 2.68 -10.06
N LEU A 239 -1.36 2.76 -10.32
CA LEU A 239 -0.72 2.19 -11.51
C LEU A 239 0.35 1.19 -11.13
N ALA A 240 0.52 0.17 -11.98
CA ALA A 240 1.50 -0.87 -11.81
C ALA A 240 2.52 -0.87 -12.96
N LEU A 241 3.79 -1.08 -12.62
CA LEU A 241 4.88 -1.30 -13.56
C LEU A 241 5.47 -2.69 -13.30
N GLU A 242 5.37 -3.58 -14.28
CA GLU A 242 6.15 -4.81 -14.35
C GLU A 242 7.30 -4.57 -15.34
N PHE A 243 8.51 -4.39 -14.82
CA PHE A 243 9.73 -4.20 -15.59
C PHE A 243 10.48 -5.53 -15.65
N GLU A 244 10.62 -6.10 -16.85
CA GLU A 244 11.08 -7.49 -17.05
C GLU A 244 12.46 -7.59 -17.72
N ASP A 245 13.12 -6.46 -17.99
CA ASP A 245 14.41 -6.45 -18.69
C ASP A 245 15.60 -6.89 -17.83
N TYR A 246 15.52 -6.62 -16.52
CA TYR A 246 16.47 -7.09 -15.52
C TYR A 246 15.90 -6.94 -14.10
N GLY A 247 16.53 -7.63 -13.15
CA GLY A 247 16.20 -7.50 -11.73
C GLY A 247 17.44 -7.57 -10.84
N LYS A 248 17.26 -8.19 -9.67
CA LYS A 248 18.28 -8.41 -8.65
C LYS A 248 19.59 -8.96 -9.19
N ASN A 249 19.54 -9.93 -10.11
CA ASN A 249 20.73 -10.60 -10.63
C ASN A 249 21.68 -9.62 -11.32
N PHE A 250 21.13 -8.77 -12.20
CA PHE A 250 21.90 -7.71 -12.84
C PHE A 250 22.42 -6.71 -11.81
N ILE A 251 21.58 -6.22 -10.91
CA ILE A 251 21.98 -5.16 -9.96
C ILE A 251 23.13 -5.64 -9.05
N ILE A 252 23.07 -6.89 -8.57
CA ILE A 252 24.15 -7.50 -7.79
C ILE A 252 25.42 -7.66 -8.62
N SER A 253 25.31 -8.05 -9.90
CA SER A 253 26.48 -8.15 -10.80
C SER A 253 27.25 -6.82 -10.95
N GLN A 254 26.57 -5.70 -10.73
CA GLN A 254 27.14 -4.35 -10.76
C GLN A 254 27.68 -3.89 -9.39
N ASN A 255 27.73 -4.79 -8.40
CA ASN A 255 28.15 -4.53 -7.02
C ASN A 255 27.28 -3.48 -6.30
N LEU A 256 25.97 -3.51 -6.54
CA LEU A 256 25.00 -2.60 -5.92
C LEU A 256 23.98 -3.40 -5.10
N SER A 257 23.51 -2.84 -3.99
CA SER A 257 22.33 -3.38 -3.31
C SER A 257 21.10 -3.13 -4.15
N PRO A 258 20.29 -4.16 -4.47
CA PRO A 258 19.06 -4.01 -5.24
C PRO A 258 18.09 -3.01 -4.62
N ASP A 259 17.94 -3.04 -3.31
CA ASP A 259 17.01 -2.18 -2.59
C ASP A 259 17.46 -0.71 -2.60
N ALA A 260 18.74 -0.47 -2.29
CA ALA A 260 19.32 0.87 -2.35
C ALA A 260 19.28 1.46 -3.77
N PHE A 261 19.55 0.63 -4.78
CA PHE A 261 19.48 1.02 -6.19
C PHE A 261 18.07 1.48 -6.59
N VAL A 262 17.04 0.74 -6.18
CA VAL A 262 15.64 1.09 -6.44
C VAL A 262 15.23 2.35 -5.66
N GLN A 263 15.66 2.48 -4.41
CA GLN A 263 15.42 3.68 -3.60
C GLN A 263 15.99 4.94 -4.26
N MET A 264 17.20 4.87 -4.82
CA MET A 264 17.81 5.98 -5.55
C MET A 264 17.07 6.30 -6.87
N ALA A 265 16.50 5.29 -7.52
CA ALA A 265 15.66 5.48 -8.72
C ALA A 265 14.46 6.39 -8.41
N PHE A 266 13.77 6.17 -7.29
CA PHE A 266 12.65 7.01 -6.88
C PHE A 266 13.05 8.46 -6.67
N GLN A 267 14.22 8.69 -6.07
CA GLN A 267 14.72 10.05 -5.82
C GLN A 267 15.01 10.80 -7.12
N VAL A 268 15.68 10.13 -8.08
CA VAL A 268 15.98 10.69 -9.40
C VAL A 268 14.69 10.99 -10.16
N CYS A 269 13.75 10.03 -10.20
CA CYS A 269 12.49 10.20 -10.93
C CYS A 269 11.69 11.37 -10.34
N TYR A 270 11.53 11.41 -9.01
CA TYR A 270 10.80 12.49 -8.35
C TYR A 270 11.42 13.86 -8.63
N PHE A 271 12.74 13.99 -8.45
CA PHE A 271 13.44 15.24 -8.72
C PHE A 271 13.30 15.66 -10.19
N SER A 272 13.37 14.71 -11.12
CA SER A 272 13.24 15.03 -12.55
C SER A 272 11.84 15.58 -12.85
N LEU A 273 10.78 14.99 -12.29
CA LEU A 273 9.41 15.47 -12.48
C LEU A 273 9.11 16.83 -11.83
N TYR A 274 9.63 17.05 -10.62
CA TYR A 274 9.15 18.13 -9.75
C TYR A 274 10.22 19.18 -9.41
N GLY A 275 11.47 18.98 -9.81
CA GLY A 275 12.58 19.90 -9.56
C GLY A 275 12.96 20.06 -8.07
N ARG A 276 12.40 19.23 -7.19
CA ARG A 276 12.55 19.32 -5.73
C ARG A 276 12.89 17.97 -5.12
N ILE A 277 13.58 18.00 -3.98
CA ILE A 277 13.96 16.82 -3.21
C ILE A 277 13.14 16.85 -1.93
N GLU A 278 12.42 15.77 -1.65
CA GLU A 278 11.40 15.73 -0.60
C GLU A 278 11.61 14.56 0.36
N SER A 279 11.04 14.67 1.56
CA SER A 279 11.15 13.64 2.59
C SER A 279 10.64 12.29 2.06
N THR A 280 11.48 11.27 2.18
CA THR A 280 11.16 9.89 1.81
C THR A 280 11.19 9.00 3.04
N TYR A 281 10.20 8.12 3.17
CA TYR A 281 10.11 7.10 4.20
C TYR A 281 10.22 5.70 3.58
N GLU A 282 11.04 4.86 4.19
CA GLU A 282 11.10 3.42 3.94
C GLU A 282 11.12 2.68 5.29
N PRO A 283 10.36 1.59 5.48
CA PRO A 283 10.36 0.86 6.75
C PRO A 283 11.56 -0.08 6.88
N ALA A 284 12.35 0.07 7.94
CA ALA A 284 13.28 -0.96 8.41
C ALA A 284 12.58 -1.85 9.43
N MET A 285 12.66 -3.17 9.27
CA MET A 285 12.11 -4.09 10.27
C MET A 285 12.95 -4.13 11.54
N THR A 286 12.30 -4.11 12.70
CA THR A 286 12.96 -4.22 14.00
C THR A 286 12.59 -5.51 14.74
N LYS A 287 12.19 -6.56 14.01
CA LYS A 287 11.74 -7.86 14.56
C LYS A 287 12.76 -8.59 15.46
N ALA A 288 14.04 -8.17 15.45
CA ALA A 288 15.04 -8.68 16.38
C ALA A 288 14.78 -8.23 17.84
N PHE A 289 13.97 -7.18 18.04
CA PHE A 289 13.57 -6.68 19.34
C PHE A 289 12.20 -7.23 19.75
N SER A 290 11.97 -7.37 21.06
CA SER A 290 10.67 -7.76 21.60
C SER A 290 9.57 -6.79 21.14
N HIS A 291 8.48 -7.32 20.59
CA HIS A 291 7.40 -6.56 19.96
C HIS A 291 7.83 -5.62 18.81
N GLY A 292 9.01 -5.86 18.22
CA GLY A 292 9.55 -5.03 17.15
C GLY A 292 8.65 -5.00 15.92
N ARG A 293 8.30 -3.79 15.49
CA ARG A 293 7.58 -3.47 14.25
C ARG A 293 8.55 -2.92 13.22
N THR A 294 8.62 -1.60 13.10
CA THR A 294 9.46 -0.90 12.13
C THR A 294 10.13 0.34 12.72
N GLU A 295 11.27 0.71 12.14
CA GLU A 295 11.94 2.02 12.23
C GLU A 295 11.84 2.72 10.85
N GLY A 296 12.06 4.03 10.79
CA GLY A 296 12.11 4.80 9.54
C GLY A 296 13.52 4.91 8.95
N ILE A 297 13.70 4.42 7.74
CA ILE A 297 14.83 4.75 6.87
C ILE A 297 14.46 6.03 6.11
N ARG A 298 15.32 7.04 6.19
CA ARG A 298 15.17 8.29 5.44
C ARG A 298 16.11 8.26 4.24
N SER A 299 15.58 7.84 3.09
CA SER A 299 16.36 7.60 1.86
C SER A 299 17.08 8.87 1.35
N VAL A 300 16.56 10.05 1.69
CA VAL A 300 17.21 11.33 1.38
C VAL A 300 18.37 11.60 2.34
N SER A 301 19.56 11.52 1.78
CA SER A 301 20.86 11.80 2.41
C SER A 301 21.72 12.72 1.54
N LYS A 302 22.83 13.23 2.11
CA LYS A 302 23.81 14.03 1.34
C LYS A 302 24.33 13.27 0.10
N CYS A 303 24.59 11.97 0.23
CA CYS A 303 25.06 11.12 -0.87
C CYS A 303 23.97 10.95 -1.94
N SER A 304 22.71 10.76 -1.53
CA SER A 304 21.59 10.69 -2.50
C SER A 304 21.40 12.03 -3.24
N ILE A 305 21.51 13.17 -2.56
CA ILE A 305 21.39 14.50 -3.19
C ILE A 305 22.50 14.72 -4.21
N LYS A 306 23.73 14.31 -3.87
CA LYS A 306 24.86 14.32 -4.80
C LYS A 306 24.55 13.46 -6.03
N PHE A 307 24.10 12.22 -5.84
CA PHE A 307 23.73 11.33 -6.94
C PHE A 307 22.64 11.92 -7.83
N ILE A 308 21.53 12.43 -7.26
CA ILE A 308 20.42 13.04 -8.01
C ILE A 308 20.94 14.16 -8.91
N LYS A 309 21.72 15.10 -8.34
CA LYS A 309 22.28 16.23 -9.08
C LYS A 309 23.24 15.79 -10.18
N THR A 310 24.12 14.83 -9.88
CA THR A 310 25.08 14.30 -10.85
C THR A 310 24.39 13.55 -11.98
N PHE A 311 23.37 12.74 -11.69
CA PHE A 311 22.63 11.98 -12.69
C PHE A 311 21.87 12.89 -13.66
N CYS A 312 21.21 13.93 -13.12
CA CYS A 312 20.38 14.87 -13.88
C CYS A 312 21.17 16.00 -14.57
N SER A 313 22.50 15.95 -14.56
CA SER A 313 23.38 16.94 -15.21
C SER A 313 24.28 16.26 -16.25
N ASP A 314 25.05 17.07 -16.99
CA ASP A 314 25.94 16.64 -18.08
C ASP A 314 27.28 16.04 -17.60
N PHE A 315 27.31 15.43 -16.40
CA PHE A 315 28.49 14.69 -15.95
C PHE A 315 28.70 13.43 -16.79
N ASP A 316 29.96 13.00 -16.88
CA ASP A 316 30.29 11.74 -17.53
C ASP A 316 29.69 10.53 -16.78
N ASN A 317 29.61 9.40 -17.48
CA ASN A 317 29.05 8.17 -16.94
C ASN A 317 29.81 7.67 -15.70
N GLN A 318 31.13 7.88 -15.63
CA GLN A 318 31.94 7.41 -14.50
C GLN A 318 31.61 8.18 -13.22
N ALA A 319 31.42 9.48 -13.30
CA ALA A 319 30.96 10.33 -12.20
C ALA A 319 29.55 9.92 -11.73
N LYS A 320 28.63 9.62 -12.67
CA LYS A 320 27.29 9.11 -12.36
C LYS A 320 27.33 7.77 -11.63
N ILE A 321 28.15 6.83 -12.09
CA ILE A 321 28.35 5.51 -11.45
C ILE A 321 28.95 5.67 -10.05
N SER A 322 29.98 6.52 -9.89
CA SER A 322 30.63 6.75 -8.60
C SER A 322 29.64 7.34 -7.59
N ALA A 323 28.85 8.34 -7.98
CA ALA A 323 27.84 8.93 -7.11
C ALA A 323 26.72 7.93 -6.75
N LEU A 324 26.30 7.08 -7.68
CA LEU A 324 25.32 6.01 -7.41
C LEU A 324 25.86 5.01 -6.37
N ARG A 325 27.10 4.54 -6.54
CA ARG A 325 27.73 3.60 -5.60
C ARG A 325 27.82 4.18 -4.19
N GLU A 326 28.29 5.43 -4.07
CA GLU A 326 28.37 6.13 -2.79
C GLU A 326 26.99 6.25 -2.11
N ALA A 327 25.96 6.63 -2.87
CA ALA A 327 24.60 6.74 -2.35
C ALA A 327 24.03 5.39 -1.91
N CYS A 328 24.26 4.34 -2.70
CA CYS A 328 23.83 2.98 -2.38
C CYS A 328 24.54 2.38 -1.16
N GLU A 329 25.83 2.64 -0.99
CA GLU A 329 26.60 2.24 0.19
C GLU A 329 26.08 2.92 1.45
N TYR A 330 25.82 4.24 1.37
CA TYR A 330 25.24 4.98 2.49
C TYR A 330 23.85 4.46 2.87
N HIS A 331 22.97 4.24 1.88
CA HIS A 331 21.62 3.74 2.12
C HIS A 331 21.62 2.37 2.79
N GLN A 332 22.49 1.45 2.35
CA GLN A 332 22.66 0.14 3.00
C GLN A 332 23.11 0.26 4.46
N LYS A 333 24.08 1.14 4.72
CA LYS A 333 24.55 1.39 6.09
C LYS A 333 23.42 1.93 6.96
N LEU A 334 22.64 2.89 6.47
CA LEU A 334 21.50 3.48 7.17
C LEU A 334 20.41 2.43 7.42
N SER A 335 20.04 1.64 6.41
CA SER A 335 19.06 0.56 6.53
C SER A 335 19.44 -0.44 7.62
N LYS A 336 20.72 -0.84 7.68
CA LYS A 336 21.25 -1.70 8.75
C LYS A 336 21.13 -1.03 10.13
N GLN A 337 21.50 0.24 10.25
CA GLN A 337 21.37 0.98 11.52
C GLN A 337 19.91 1.06 11.98
N CYS A 338 18.98 1.41 11.09
CA CYS A 338 17.55 1.47 11.42
C CYS A 338 17.01 0.09 11.83
N SER A 339 17.42 -1.00 11.17
CA SER A 339 17.02 -2.37 11.56
C SER A 339 17.52 -2.78 12.95
N GLN A 340 18.61 -2.16 13.41
CA GLN A 340 19.19 -2.31 14.75
C GLN A 340 18.60 -1.34 15.77
N GLY A 341 17.51 -0.63 15.42
CA GLY A 341 16.86 0.34 16.30
C GLY A 341 17.68 1.62 16.53
N LEU A 342 18.64 1.92 15.66
CA LEU A 342 19.49 3.12 15.72
C LEU A 342 18.97 4.25 14.82
N GLY A 343 17.73 4.16 14.34
CA GLY A 343 17.09 5.22 13.55
C GLY A 343 16.53 6.33 14.44
N GLN A 344 16.31 7.50 13.84
CA GLN A 344 15.85 8.68 14.57
C GLN A 344 14.33 8.75 14.76
N ASP A 345 13.53 8.12 13.90
CA ASP A 345 12.09 8.41 13.86
C ASP A 345 11.37 7.90 15.11
N ARG A 346 11.61 6.64 15.52
CA ARG A 346 10.88 6.05 16.67
C ARG A 346 11.32 6.65 18.00
N ILE A 347 12.59 6.99 18.16
CA ILE A 347 13.06 7.64 19.40
C ILE A 347 12.48 9.05 19.54
N LEU A 348 12.44 9.83 18.45
CA LEU A 348 11.81 11.15 18.46
C LEU A 348 10.30 11.04 18.71
N TYR A 349 9.63 10.07 18.12
CA TYR A 349 8.20 9.82 18.35
C TYR A 349 7.91 9.38 19.80
N ALA A 350 8.77 8.55 20.40
CA ALA A 350 8.65 8.17 21.80
C ALA A 350 8.76 9.39 22.72
N MET A 351 9.78 10.23 22.51
CA MET A 351 9.95 11.48 23.27
C MET A 351 8.76 12.43 23.09
N TYR A 352 8.25 12.57 21.86
CA TYR A 352 7.04 13.37 21.58
C TYR A 352 5.81 12.85 22.34
N SER A 353 5.62 11.53 22.35
CA SER A 353 4.51 10.87 23.03
C SER A 353 4.56 11.06 24.55
N LEU A 354 5.74 10.90 25.16
CA LEU A 354 5.96 11.13 26.58
C LEU A 354 5.60 12.57 26.98
N VAL A 355 6.08 13.55 26.22
CA VAL A 355 5.74 14.97 26.48
C VAL A 355 4.24 15.22 26.32
N LYS A 356 3.61 14.68 25.27
CA LYS A 356 2.16 14.82 25.08
C LYS A 356 1.37 14.23 26.26
N GLN A 357 1.84 13.11 26.80
CA GLN A 357 1.23 12.48 27.97
C GLN A 357 1.35 13.37 29.21
N GLU A 358 2.54 13.93 29.48
CA GLU A 358 2.74 14.86 30.60
C GLU A 358 1.83 16.10 30.51
N ILE A 359 1.72 16.70 29.32
CA ILE A 359 0.86 17.87 29.10
C ILE A 359 -0.62 17.52 29.35
N ARG A 360 -1.06 16.32 28.92
CA ARG A 360 -2.44 15.85 29.15
C ARG A 360 -2.75 15.64 30.63
N GLN A 361 -1.83 15.05 31.38
CA GLN A 361 -2.00 14.81 32.83
C GLN A 361 -2.09 16.13 33.61
N GLU A 362 -1.25 17.11 33.30
CA GLU A 362 -1.33 18.43 33.96
C GLU A 362 -2.64 19.17 33.63
N SER A 363 -3.21 18.95 32.43
CA SER A 363 -4.51 19.53 32.06
C SER A 363 -5.71 18.84 32.73
N SER A 364 -5.60 17.55 33.08
CA SER A 364 -6.67 16.87 33.83
C SER A 364 -6.66 17.23 35.31
N ASP A 365 -5.48 17.32 35.94
CA ASP A 365 -5.34 17.63 37.37
C ASP A 365 -5.73 19.08 37.71
N SER A 366 -5.71 19.98 36.72
CA SER A 366 -6.19 21.37 36.88
C SER A 366 -7.69 21.54 36.68
N SER A 367 -8.41 20.47 36.32
CA SER A 367 -9.87 20.49 36.09
C SER A 367 -10.70 19.76 37.17
N SER A 368 -10.04 19.14 38.16
CA SER A 368 -10.69 18.33 39.20
C SER A 368 -10.89 19.01 40.57
N ASP A 369 -10.50 20.28 40.73
CA ASP A 369 -10.72 21.05 41.97
C ASP A 369 -11.97 21.94 41.86
N ASP A 370 -13.16 21.35 41.94
CA ASP A 370 -14.37 22.07 42.35
C ASP A 370 -15.31 21.17 43.16
N SER A 371 -14.84 20.74 44.35
CA SER A 371 -15.71 20.44 45.50
C SER A 371 -14.91 20.01 46.75
N SER A 372 -14.37 20.97 47.50
CA SER A 372 -14.41 20.97 48.98
C SER A 372 -13.61 22.14 49.56
N ASN A 373 -14.31 23.01 50.29
CA ASN A 373 -13.74 23.96 51.24
C ASN A 373 -12.80 23.24 52.21
N GLU A 374 -11.58 23.77 52.43
CA GLU A 374 -11.09 24.11 53.78
C GLU A 374 -9.80 24.95 53.71
N GLU A 375 -9.70 25.90 54.63
CA GLU A 375 -8.66 26.91 54.77
C GLU A 375 -7.30 26.29 55.10
N GLY A 376 -6.25 26.60 54.33
CA GLY A 376 -4.93 26.06 54.61
C GLY A 376 -3.81 26.51 53.68
N ASN A 377 -3.29 27.71 53.94
CA ASN A 377 -1.91 28.15 53.73
C ASN A 377 -1.31 28.16 52.29
N HIS A 378 -0.99 29.38 51.85
CA HIS A 378 -0.40 29.74 50.56
C HIS A 378 0.92 29.03 50.25
N HIS A 379 0.94 28.21 49.19
CA HIS A 379 2.05 28.09 48.23
C HIS A 379 1.49 27.62 46.87
N HIS A 380 0.73 28.49 46.20
CA HIS A 380 0.41 28.31 44.78
C HIS A 380 1.70 28.48 43.96
N SER A 381 2.41 27.38 43.72
CA SER A 381 3.42 27.36 42.67
C SER A 381 2.70 27.57 41.35
N ASN A 382 2.81 28.78 40.80
CA ASN A 382 2.39 29.18 39.45
C ASN A 382 3.19 28.35 38.42
N LYS A 383 2.92 27.05 38.31
CA LYS A 383 3.55 26.18 37.32
C LYS A 383 2.98 26.56 35.96
N LYS A 384 3.79 27.27 35.17
CA LYS A 384 3.47 27.58 33.77
C LYS A 384 3.10 26.28 33.06
N PRO A 385 2.03 26.26 32.25
CA PRO A 385 1.62 25.05 31.54
C PRO A 385 2.80 24.54 30.71
N LYS A 386 3.11 23.24 30.85
CA LYS A 386 4.18 22.63 30.06
C LYS A 386 3.88 22.79 28.58
N LYS A 387 4.82 23.43 27.91
CA LYS A 387 4.78 23.71 26.48
C LYS A 387 5.57 22.61 25.78
N LEU A 388 5.04 22.09 24.67
CA LEU A 388 5.77 21.22 23.75
C LEU A 388 7.20 21.77 23.49
N PRO A 389 8.27 20.97 23.68
CA PRO A 389 9.64 21.38 23.42
C PRO A 389 9.82 21.95 22.02
N LYS A 390 10.77 22.90 21.89
CA LYS A 390 11.02 23.62 20.63
C LYS A 390 11.29 22.68 19.46
N ILE A 391 12.01 21.57 19.69
CA ILE A 391 12.32 20.57 18.65
C ILE A 391 11.07 20.01 17.95
N PHE A 392 9.97 19.80 18.68
CA PHE A 392 8.73 19.26 18.10
C PHE A 392 7.81 20.34 17.52
N ARG A 393 8.21 21.61 17.62
CA ARG A 393 7.57 22.75 16.94
C ARG A 393 8.40 23.26 15.77
N ASP A 394 9.59 22.71 15.59
CA ASP A 394 10.49 23.08 14.52
C ASP A 394 9.92 22.60 13.18
N SER A 395 10.01 23.43 12.14
CA SER A 395 9.55 23.07 10.80
C SER A 395 10.29 21.85 10.25
N GLY A 396 11.53 21.59 10.68
CA GLY A 396 12.28 20.38 10.35
C GLY A 396 11.64 19.10 10.90
N TYR A 397 11.02 19.15 12.08
CA TYR A 397 10.24 18.01 12.59
C TYR A 397 8.94 17.83 11.80
N GLY A 398 8.29 18.93 11.38
CA GLY A 398 7.16 18.89 10.46
C GLY A 398 7.52 18.21 9.14
N LEU A 399 8.60 18.68 8.49
CA LEU A 399 9.13 18.13 7.24
C LEU A 399 9.51 16.65 7.35
N LEU A 400 10.09 16.23 8.49
CA LEU A 400 10.40 14.82 8.74
C LEU A 400 9.11 13.97 8.74
N ASN A 401 8.02 14.46 9.33
CA ASN A 401 6.76 13.72 9.40
C ASN A 401 5.93 13.81 8.11
N HIS A 402 6.18 14.79 7.24
CA HIS A 402 5.55 14.92 5.92
C HIS A 402 6.28 14.07 4.87
N SER A 403 5.95 12.77 4.80
CA SER A 403 6.65 11.84 3.90
C SER A 403 6.04 11.83 2.50
N THR A 404 6.49 12.75 1.65
CA THR A 404 6.04 12.91 0.26
C THR A 404 6.23 11.65 -0.58
N LEU A 405 7.33 10.90 -0.37
CA LEU A 405 7.48 9.55 -0.92
C LEU A 405 7.41 8.54 0.23
N SER A 406 6.35 7.76 0.27
CA SER A 406 6.23 6.63 1.19
C SER A 406 6.46 5.34 0.42
N THR A 407 7.49 4.59 0.78
CA THR A 407 7.99 3.46 -0.02
C THR A 407 8.08 2.20 0.84
N SER A 408 7.86 1.03 0.24
CA SER A 408 8.10 -0.23 0.94
C SER A 408 8.39 -1.39 -0.01
N ASN A 409 9.45 -2.13 0.31
CA ASN A 409 9.79 -3.40 -0.33
C ASN A 409 9.05 -4.56 0.34
N CYS A 410 8.38 -5.40 -0.44
CA CYS A 410 7.64 -6.54 0.07
C CYS A 410 7.68 -7.73 -0.92
N GLY A 411 8.87 -8.27 -1.18
CA GLY A 411 9.06 -9.36 -2.13
C GLY A 411 8.85 -10.77 -1.56
N ASN A 412 8.03 -11.58 -2.24
CA ASN A 412 7.89 -13.02 -2.03
C ASN A 412 7.51 -13.69 -3.37
N PRO A 413 8.01 -14.90 -3.69
CA PRO A 413 7.58 -15.65 -4.89
C PRO A 413 6.07 -15.83 -5.04
N ALA A 414 5.32 -15.86 -3.94
CA ALA A 414 3.86 -15.98 -3.91
C ALA A 414 3.12 -14.66 -4.21
N LEU A 415 3.83 -13.53 -4.32
CA LEU A 415 3.24 -12.25 -4.67
C LEU A 415 3.63 -11.82 -6.08
N ARG A 416 2.63 -11.34 -6.82
CA ARG A 416 2.82 -10.67 -8.11
C ARG A 416 2.98 -9.16 -7.95
N LEU A 417 2.11 -8.52 -7.17
CA LEU A 417 2.04 -7.07 -6.97
C LEU A 417 1.82 -6.75 -5.48
N PHE A 418 2.32 -5.60 -5.04
CA PHE A 418 2.16 -5.09 -3.68
C PHE A 418 2.10 -3.56 -3.72
N GLY A 419 1.12 -2.95 -3.06
CA GLY A 419 0.94 -1.51 -3.04
C GLY A 419 0.03 -1.03 -1.92
N PHE A 420 0.00 0.29 -1.73
CA PHE A 420 -0.75 1.00 -0.69
C PHE A 420 -1.00 2.45 -1.16
N GLY A 421 -1.95 3.15 -0.52
CA GLY A 421 -2.26 4.57 -0.79
C GLY A 421 -1.18 5.54 -0.25
N PRO A 422 -1.06 6.77 -0.76
CA PRO A 422 -0.13 7.77 -0.22
C PRO A 422 -0.47 8.14 1.23
N VAL A 423 0.54 8.55 2.01
CA VAL A 423 0.38 8.94 3.42
C VAL A 423 0.19 10.45 3.63
N VAL A 424 0.38 11.24 2.57
CA VAL A 424 0.10 12.67 2.49
C VAL A 424 -0.61 12.98 1.16
N SER A 425 -1.43 14.02 1.13
CA SER A 425 -2.28 14.32 -0.04
C SER A 425 -1.51 14.74 -1.30
N ASP A 426 -0.30 15.25 -1.14
CA ASP A 426 0.60 15.75 -2.19
C ASP A 426 1.78 14.79 -2.46
N GLY A 427 1.63 13.52 -2.05
CA GLY A 427 2.69 12.51 -2.15
C GLY A 427 2.29 11.23 -2.88
N TYR A 428 3.21 10.27 -2.84
CA TYR A 428 3.11 8.95 -3.46
C TYR A 428 3.17 7.83 -2.42
N GLY A 429 2.36 6.80 -2.62
CA GLY A 429 2.55 5.48 -2.02
C GLY A 429 3.20 4.54 -3.04
N ILE A 430 4.34 3.95 -2.70
CA ILE A 430 5.15 3.13 -3.62
C ILE A 430 5.43 1.77 -2.98
N GLY A 431 4.66 0.76 -3.36
CA GLY A 431 4.99 -0.62 -3.08
C GLY A 431 5.86 -1.20 -4.19
N TYR A 432 6.90 -1.96 -3.84
CA TYR A 432 7.76 -2.58 -4.84
C TYR A 432 8.24 -3.99 -4.45
N ILE A 433 8.54 -4.77 -5.47
CA ILE A 433 9.04 -6.14 -5.39
C ILE A 433 10.27 -6.24 -6.30
N ILE A 434 11.37 -6.70 -5.73
CA ILE A 434 12.60 -6.98 -6.47
C ILE A 434 12.68 -8.48 -6.73
N ARG A 435 12.55 -8.89 -8.00
CA ARG A 435 12.67 -10.28 -8.44
C ARG A 435 14.08 -10.53 -8.97
N GLU A 436 14.38 -11.79 -9.27
CA GLU A 436 15.67 -12.20 -9.84
C GLU A 436 15.96 -11.46 -11.15
N ASP A 437 15.01 -11.51 -12.08
CA ASP A 437 15.14 -10.92 -13.43
C ASP A 437 14.03 -9.91 -13.76
N GLY A 438 13.44 -9.28 -12.74
CA GLY A 438 12.48 -8.21 -12.95
C GLY A 438 12.25 -7.35 -11.71
N LEU A 439 11.56 -6.22 -11.89
CA LEU A 439 11.15 -5.30 -10.85
C LEU A 439 9.64 -5.02 -11.01
N SER A 440 8.88 -5.11 -9.93
CA SER A 440 7.44 -4.79 -9.94
C SER A 440 7.16 -3.62 -9.00
N PHE A 441 6.36 -2.65 -9.45
CA PHE A 441 5.99 -1.47 -8.68
C PHE A 441 4.47 -1.29 -8.71
N VAL A 442 3.89 -0.86 -7.59
CA VAL A 442 2.53 -0.33 -7.52
C VAL A 442 2.64 1.05 -6.91
N ILE A 443 2.30 2.06 -7.71
CA ILE A 443 2.43 3.47 -7.37
C ILE A 443 1.02 4.05 -7.29
N SER A 444 0.73 4.67 -6.16
CA SER A 444 -0.51 5.40 -5.95
C SER A 444 -0.25 6.86 -5.64
N SER A 445 -1.19 7.72 -6.03
CA SER A 445 -1.18 9.13 -5.66
C SER A 445 -2.58 9.72 -5.69
N LYS A 446 -2.74 10.90 -5.10
CA LYS A 446 -3.97 11.69 -5.18
C LYS A 446 -3.77 12.83 -6.18
N HIS A 447 -4.32 12.69 -7.39
CA HIS A 447 -4.23 13.68 -8.47
C HIS A 447 -2.83 14.16 -8.87
N LEU A 448 -1.79 13.32 -8.71
CA LEU A 448 -0.45 13.63 -9.23
C LEU A 448 -0.22 12.99 -10.60
N GLN A 449 0.98 13.19 -11.16
CA GLN A 449 1.38 12.66 -12.47
C GLN A 449 1.89 11.21 -12.35
N THR A 450 1.10 10.30 -11.76
CA THR A 450 1.54 8.91 -11.47
C THR A 450 2.01 8.18 -12.72
N ARG A 451 1.28 8.31 -13.83
CA ARG A 451 1.67 7.72 -15.12
C ARG A 451 3.02 8.23 -15.61
N ARG A 452 3.27 9.55 -15.52
CA ARG A 452 4.55 10.13 -15.91
C ARG A 452 5.69 9.70 -14.99
N PHE A 453 5.42 9.54 -13.70
CA PHE A 453 6.40 9.02 -12.74
C PHE A 453 6.79 7.58 -13.10
N LEU A 454 5.81 6.75 -13.45
CA LEU A 454 6.01 5.36 -13.87
C LEU A 454 6.84 5.25 -15.15
N GLU A 455 6.51 6.03 -16.18
CA GLU A 455 7.30 6.06 -17.42
C GLU A 455 8.73 6.58 -17.17
N SER A 456 8.90 7.55 -16.28
CA SER A 456 10.23 8.05 -15.90
C SER A 456 11.04 6.99 -15.16
N LEU A 457 10.39 6.17 -14.34
CA LEU A 457 11.04 5.05 -13.66
C LEU A 457 11.50 3.96 -14.64
N ARG A 458 10.67 3.62 -15.62
CA ARG A 458 11.04 2.71 -16.72
C ARG A 458 12.24 3.26 -17.51
N ALA A 459 12.19 4.52 -17.93
CA ALA A 459 13.29 5.15 -18.66
C ALA A 459 14.58 5.25 -17.83
N TYR A 460 14.48 5.55 -16.54
CA TYR A 460 15.62 5.55 -15.62
C TYR A 460 16.31 4.18 -15.62
N PHE A 461 15.55 3.08 -15.54
CA PHE A 461 16.14 1.73 -15.50
C PHE A 461 16.87 1.36 -16.80
N PHE A 462 16.33 1.73 -17.96
CA PHE A 462 17.06 1.56 -19.22
C PHE A 462 18.35 2.39 -19.26
N GLU A 463 18.27 3.66 -18.88
CA GLU A 463 19.40 4.58 -18.93
C GLU A 463 20.51 4.19 -17.94
N ILE A 464 20.16 3.87 -16.69
CA ILE A 464 21.17 3.50 -15.70
C ILE A 464 21.84 2.16 -16.05
N ARG A 465 21.12 1.22 -16.68
CA ARG A 465 21.74 -0.01 -17.22
C ARG A 465 22.75 0.33 -18.31
N ARG A 466 22.41 1.21 -19.25
CA ARG A 466 23.33 1.68 -20.30
C ARG A 466 24.58 2.33 -19.71
N ILE A 467 24.41 3.21 -18.71
CA ILE A 467 25.50 3.86 -17.99
C ILE A 467 26.40 2.81 -17.32
N LEU A 468 25.83 1.87 -16.55
CA LEU A 468 26.58 0.84 -15.83
C LEU A 468 27.38 -0.07 -16.78
N LEU A 469 26.79 -0.47 -17.91
CA LEU A 469 27.47 -1.30 -18.91
C LEU A 469 28.58 -0.54 -19.67
N SER A 470 28.43 0.78 -19.86
CA SER A 470 29.50 1.59 -20.47
C SER A 470 30.76 1.71 -19.60
N GLY A 471 30.62 1.55 -18.28
CA GLY A 471 31.75 1.55 -17.35
C GLY A 471 32.51 0.21 -17.28
N THR A 472 32.04 -0.83 -17.98
CA THR A 472 32.64 -2.17 -18.00
C THR A 472 33.44 -2.50 -19.26
N GLU A 473 33.58 -1.57 -20.21
CA GLU A 473 34.47 -1.72 -21.37
C GLU A 473 35.94 -1.82 -20.91
N PRO A 474 36.67 -2.92 -21.23
CA PRO A 474 38.07 -3.04 -20.90
C PRO A 474 38.87 -2.07 -21.77
N SER A 475 39.59 -1.16 -21.13
CA SER A 475 40.69 -0.41 -21.73
C SER A 475 41.86 -1.34 -22.08
N ASN A 476 41.68 -2.25 -23.07
CA ASN A 476 42.75 -2.99 -23.71
C ASN A 476 42.28 -3.64 -25.04
N PRO A 477 42.66 -3.12 -26.23
CA PRO A 477 42.15 -3.61 -27.52
C PRO A 477 42.76 -4.96 -27.99
N ASN A 478 43.41 -5.74 -27.11
CA ASN A 478 44.16 -6.94 -27.50
C ASN A 478 43.60 -8.28 -26.96
N LEU A 479 42.35 -8.33 -26.49
CA LEU A 479 41.68 -9.59 -26.11
C LEU A 479 40.35 -9.78 -26.85
N VAL A 480 40.38 -9.75 -28.18
CA VAL A 480 39.29 -10.32 -29.00
C VAL A 480 39.95 -11.19 -30.06
N ASN A 481 40.31 -12.42 -29.67
CA ASN A 481 40.56 -13.57 -30.55
C ASN A 481 40.95 -14.81 -29.74
N GLN A 482 40.15 -15.21 -28.73
CA GLN A 482 40.34 -16.55 -28.14
C GLN A 482 39.19 -17.07 -27.27
N THR A 483 37.92 -16.89 -27.66
CA THR A 483 36.82 -17.63 -27.03
C THR A 483 35.67 -17.88 -28.00
N ASP A 484 35.89 -18.70 -29.03
CA ASP A 484 34.80 -19.29 -29.83
C ASP A 484 34.97 -20.80 -30.11
N HIS A 485 35.92 -21.46 -29.42
CA HIS A 485 36.12 -22.90 -29.56
C HIS A 485 36.42 -23.57 -28.21
N ALA A 486 35.43 -23.63 -27.32
CA ALA A 486 35.43 -24.62 -26.24
C ALA A 486 34.06 -24.75 -25.58
N LEU A 487 33.13 -25.47 -26.20
CA LEU A 487 32.01 -26.15 -25.51
C LEU A 487 31.48 -27.29 -26.40
N SER A 488 32.34 -28.29 -26.62
CA SER A 488 31.91 -29.64 -26.97
C SER A 488 32.92 -30.63 -26.42
N THR A 489 32.43 -31.74 -25.89
CA THR A 489 33.14 -32.92 -25.34
C THR A 489 33.36 -32.96 -23.81
N SER A 490 32.33 -33.46 -23.10
CA SER A 490 32.52 -34.18 -21.84
C SER A 490 32.58 -35.69 -22.12
N LYS A 491 33.65 -36.33 -21.67
CA LYS A 491 33.99 -37.75 -21.84
C LYS A 491 33.08 -38.65 -20.99
N ARG A 492 32.49 -39.69 -21.58
CA ARG A 492 32.10 -40.95 -20.90
C ARG A 492 32.99 -42.08 -21.40
N ASN A 493 33.51 -42.88 -20.48
CA ASN A 493 34.38 -44.05 -20.75
C ASN A 493 33.58 -45.27 -21.27
N PRO A 494 34.26 -46.22 -21.96
CA PRO A 494 33.64 -47.14 -22.92
C PRO A 494 33.45 -48.56 -22.38
N LEU A 495 32.42 -49.28 -22.84
CA LEU A 495 32.35 -50.74 -22.82
C LEU A 495 31.55 -51.28 -24.04
N HIS A 496 32.28 -51.98 -24.90
CA HIS A 496 32.00 -53.07 -25.85
C HIS A 496 30.79 -53.11 -26.84
N HIS A 497 31.15 -53.56 -28.06
CA HIS A 497 30.41 -54.06 -29.25
C HIS A 497 29.22 -55.01 -28.94
N HIS A 498 28.21 -55.28 -29.79
CA HIS A 498 28.04 -55.38 -31.26
C HIS A 498 26.52 -55.23 -31.60
N PRO A 499 26.09 -55.21 -32.89
CA PRO A 499 24.83 -54.63 -33.36
C PRO A 499 23.75 -55.66 -33.70
N ASN A 500 22.47 -55.24 -33.71
CA ASN A 500 21.50 -55.70 -34.71
C ASN A 500 20.19 -54.90 -34.76
N SER A 501 19.89 -54.42 -35.97
CA SER A 501 18.63 -54.51 -36.73
C SER A 501 17.34 -53.75 -36.35
N HIS A 502 16.76 -53.16 -37.41
CA HIS A 502 15.35 -52.88 -37.74
C HIS A 502 14.69 -51.60 -37.19
N HIS A 503 14.40 -50.63 -38.09
CA HIS A 503 13.07 -50.33 -38.68
C HIS A 503 12.05 -49.91 -37.59
N GLN A 504 11.29 -48.81 -37.68
CA GLN A 504 10.74 -48.10 -38.82
C GLN A 504 10.19 -46.74 -38.35
N ASP A 505 10.23 -45.76 -39.25
CA ASP A 505 9.48 -44.50 -39.18
C ASP A 505 7.99 -44.69 -38.94
N PHE A 506 7.37 -43.77 -38.18
CA PHE A 506 6.09 -43.18 -38.60
C PHE A 506 6.01 -41.71 -38.17
N SER A 507 6.11 -40.85 -39.17
CA SER A 507 5.74 -39.44 -39.14
C SER A 507 4.23 -39.26 -38.97
N ARG A 508 3.80 -38.21 -38.24
CA ARG A 508 2.87 -37.22 -38.81
C ARG A 508 2.83 -35.91 -38.01
N LYS A 509 2.97 -34.84 -38.79
CA LYS A 509 3.05 -33.41 -38.49
C LYS A 509 1.72 -32.86 -37.93
N SER A 510 1.80 -31.84 -37.07
CA SER A 510 0.98 -30.64 -37.26
C SER A 510 1.77 -29.40 -36.80
N SER A 511 1.85 -28.43 -37.70
CA SER A 511 2.59 -27.18 -37.61
C SER A 511 1.78 -26.11 -36.90
N PHE A 512 2.41 -25.28 -36.07
CA PHE A 512 2.11 -23.85 -36.02
C PHE A 512 3.42 -23.10 -35.78
N ASN A 513 3.86 -22.42 -36.84
CA ASN A 513 4.97 -21.47 -36.86
C ASN A 513 4.32 -20.11 -36.71
N ASP A 514 4.70 -19.32 -35.71
CA ASP A 514 4.67 -17.86 -35.85
C ASP A 514 5.96 -17.29 -35.26
N ARG A 515 6.74 -16.72 -36.18
CA ARG A 515 8.03 -16.08 -35.97
C ARG A 515 7.78 -14.66 -35.45
N HIS A 516 8.29 -14.33 -34.27
CA HIS A 516 8.50 -12.93 -33.89
C HIS A 516 9.74 -12.37 -34.61
N PRO A 517 9.68 -11.19 -35.24
CA PRO A 517 10.84 -10.58 -35.87
C PRO A 517 11.74 -9.93 -34.81
N ASN A 518 13.03 -10.24 -34.86
CA ASN A 518 14.09 -9.48 -34.20
C ASN A 518 14.02 -8.01 -34.63
N ARG A 519 13.63 -7.11 -33.73
CA ARG A 519 13.87 -5.67 -33.88
C ARG A 519 15.20 -5.35 -33.20
N SER A 520 16.23 -5.05 -34.00
CA SER A 520 17.38 -4.30 -33.56
C SER A 520 16.94 -2.85 -33.29
N PHE A 521 16.84 -2.47 -32.02
CA PHE A 521 16.64 -1.08 -31.63
C PHE A 521 18.01 -0.41 -31.46
N ASP A 522 18.28 0.56 -32.33
CA ASP A 522 19.34 1.55 -32.16
C ASP A 522 18.88 2.53 -31.06
N HIS A 523 19.37 2.36 -29.84
CA HIS A 523 18.90 3.10 -28.66
C HIS A 523 19.75 4.36 -28.42
N GLY A 524 19.30 5.49 -28.95
CA GLY A 524 19.55 6.79 -28.31
C GLY A 524 18.95 6.80 -26.89
N SER A 525 19.48 7.63 -25.99
CA SER A 525 19.01 7.70 -24.59
C SER A 525 17.52 8.12 -24.53
N GLU A 526 16.62 7.17 -24.22
CA GLU A 526 15.20 7.44 -24.00
C GLU A 526 14.96 8.40 -22.83
N TRP A 527 15.85 8.39 -21.84
CA TRP A 527 15.85 9.37 -20.75
C TRP A 527 15.94 10.79 -21.29
N ASN A 528 16.90 11.06 -22.19
CA ASN A 528 17.06 12.38 -22.79
C ASN A 528 15.87 12.76 -23.67
N ALA A 529 15.20 11.80 -24.32
CA ALA A 529 13.99 12.07 -25.11
C ALA A 529 12.80 12.56 -24.25
N ILE A 530 12.69 12.11 -22.99
CA ILE A 530 11.66 12.58 -22.06
C ILE A 530 11.90 14.03 -21.61
N TRP A 531 13.16 14.49 -21.60
CA TRP A 531 13.57 15.76 -20.98
C TRP A 531 14.00 16.84 -21.97
N HIS A 532 14.62 16.51 -23.10
CA HIS A 532 15.18 17.51 -24.03
C HIS A 532 14.15 18.24 -24.88
N ASP A 533 12.93 17.72 -25.04
CA ASP A 533 11.91 18.38 -25.89
C ASP A 533 11.35 19.68 -25.28
N LYS A 534 11.67 20.02 -24.02
CA LYS A 534 11.11 21.20 -23.33
C LYS A 534 12.06 21.95 -22.39
N LEU A 535 13.37 21.69 -22.40
CA LEU A 535 14.28 22.59 -21.71
C LEU A 535 14.38 23.88 -22.52
N VAL A 536 13.67 24.91 -22.03
CA VAL A 536 13.82 26.30 -22.48
C VAL A 536 15.31 26.59 -22.58
N THR A 537 15.78 26.87 -23.79
CA THR A 537 17.11 27.40 -24.05
C THR A 537 17.24 28.67 -23.23
N VAL A 538 17.98 28.61 -22.13
CA VAL A 538 18.40 29.82 -21.42
C VAL A 538 19.44 30.45 -22.34
N ASP A 539 19.05 31.54 -23.01
CA ASP A 539 19.98 32.28 -23.84
C ASP A 539 21.23 32.66 -23.02
N PRO A 540 22.44 32.51 -23.57
CA PRO A 540 23.64 32.92 -22.88
C PRO A 540 23.61 34.44 -22.64
N PRO A 541 24.15 34.93 -21.50
CA PRO A 541 24.07 36.34 -21.17
C PRO A 541 24.87 37.16 -22.19
N HIS A 542 24.17 38.02 -22.93
CA HIS A 542 24.80 39.01 -23.79
C HIS A 542 25.62 39.99 -22.95
N HIS A 543 26.95 39.96 -23.14
CA HIS A 543 27.83 41.04 -22.72
C HIS A 543 27.54 42.31 -23.51
N LYS A 544 27.05 43.36 -22.84
CA LYS A 544 27.32 44.75 -23.24
C LYS A 544 27.58 45.64 -22.03
N HIS A 545 28.68 46.38 -22.15
CA HIS A 545 29.17 47.39 -21.23
C HIS A 545 28.37 48.71 -21.32
N GLN A 546 28.21 49.32 -20.14
CA GLN A 546 28.37 50.74 -19.75
C GLN A 546 27.26 51.81 -19.84
N SER A 547 27.28 52.60 -18.74
CA SER A 547 26.72 53.93 -18.40
C SER A 547 25.22 53.98 -18.05
N SER A 548 24.73 54.65 -17.00
CA SER A 548 25.26 55.55 -15.95
C SER A 548 24.20 55.71 -14.83
N GLU A 549 24.63 56.07 -13.62
CA GLU A 549 23.98 56.79 -12.47
C GLU A 549 22.46 57.12 -12.52
N SER A 550 21.63 57.13 -11.46
CA SER A 550 21.76 57.21 -9.99
C SER A 550 20.41 56.84 -9.32
N ASP A 551 20.42 56.76 -7.97
CA ASP A 551 19.30 56.86 -7.01
C ASP A 551 18.60 55.59 -6.48
N GLN A 552 19.02 55.20 -5.26
CA GLN A 552 18.17 54.64 -4.19
C GLN A 552 17.45 55.79 -3.44
N PRO A 553 16.41 55.58 -2.59
CA PRO A 553 16.04 54.33 -1.88
C PRO A 553 14.51 54.04 -1.78
N LEU A 554 14.15 52.80 -1.39
CA LEU A 554 13.31 52.48 -0.21
C LEU A 554 12.77 51.04 -0.31
N ALA A 555 13.22 50.21 0.64
CA ALA A 555 12.66 48.90 0.91
C ALA A 555 11.25 49.03 1.48
N ARG A 556 10.29 48.32 0.88
CA ARG A 556 9.00 48.03 1.51
C ARG A 556 8.82 46.52 1.51
N ALA A 557 8.99 45.92 2.68
CA ALA A 557 8.65 44.55 2.95
C ALA A 557 7.13 44.37 2.85
N GLU A 558 6.67 43.54 1.93
CA GLU A 558 5.30 43.05 1.95
C GLU A 558 5.25 41.78 2.78
N ASN A 559 4.55 41.89 3.91
CA ASN A 559 4.22 40.80 4.82
C ASN A 559 3.31 39.81 4.11
N TYR A 560 3.83 38.63 3.78
CA TYR A 560 3.01 37.46 3.49
C TYR A 560 2.87 36.65 4.78
N THR A 561 1.73 36.80 5.45
CA THR A 561 1.33 35.94 6.57
C THR A 561 0.82 34.60 6.02
N PRO A 562 1.47 33.45 6.31
CA PRO A 562 0.88 32.16 6.02
C PRO A 562 -0.21 31.89 7.06
N HIS A 563 -1.42 31.59 6.60
CA HIS A 563 -2.45 31.01 7.43
C HIS A 563 -1.96 29.65 7.95
N ASN A 564 -1.57 29.61 9.22
CA ASN A 564 -1.34 28.40 9.99
C ASN A 564 -2.65 27.60 10.08
N ASN A 565 -2.67 26.43 9.45
CA ASN A 565 -3.43 25.25 9.86
C ASN A 565 -2.79 24.04 9.18
N GLU A 566 -1.63 23.62 9.68
CA GLU A 566 -1.00 22.33 9.35
C GLU A 566 -1.22 21.38 10.53
N GLU A 567 -1.94 20.29 10.26
CA GLU A 567 -2.25 19.22 11.19
C GLU A 567 -1.22 18.10 10.97
N LEU A 568 -0.47 17.73 12.03
CA LEU A 568 0.53 16.66 11.99
C LEU A 568 -0.17 15.30 11.79
N LEU A 569 -0.17 14.79 10.56
CA LEU A 569 -0.60 13.42 10.24
C LEU A 569 0.52 12.42 10.58
N THR A 570 0.24 11.48 11.48
CA THR A 570 1.12 10.35 11.78
C THR A 570 1.00 9.28 10.70
N SER A 571 2.14 8.77 10.24
CA SER A 571 2.27 7.80 9.14
C SER A 571 1.59 6.46 9.43
N GLY A 572 0.48 6.21 8.71
CA GLY A 572 -0.15 4.90 8.57
C GLY A 572 -0.31 4.58 7.08
N TYR A 573 0.07 3.37 6.68
CA TYR A 573 -0.14 2.87 5.32
C TYR A 573 -1.63 2.53 5.13
N GLY A 574 -2.32 3.30 4.29
CA GLY A 574 -3.72 3.10 3.95
C GLY A 574 -4.50 4.41 3.90
N PHE A 575 -5.55 4.48 3.07
CA PHE A 575 -6.40 5.67 2.87
C PHE A 575 -7.17 6.15 4.12
N PHE A 576 -6.97 5.50 5.26
CA PHE A 576 -7.75 5.68 6.47
C PHE A 576 -6.87 6.30 7.55
N ASP A 577 -7.04 7.61 7.70
CA ASP A 577 -6.41 8.45 8.72
C ASP A 577 -6.62 7.87 10.13
N SER A 578 -5.52 7.70 10.88
CA SER A 578 -5.51 7.16 12.23
C SER A 578 -6.06 8.19 13.23
N GLY A 579 -7.38 8.23 13.37
CA GLY A 579 -8.07 9.15 14.27
C GLY A 579 -7.74 8.96 15.75
N GLN A 580 -6.97 9.90 16.30
CA GLN A 580 -7.06 10.35 17.70
C GLN A 580 -6.65 11.82 17.82
N ILE A 581 -7.50 12.76 17.38
CA ILE A 581 -7.37 14.19 17.76
C ILE A 581 -8.70 14.99 17.75
N ASP A 582 -9.82 14.46 17.27
CA ASP A 582 -11.06 15.28 17.19
C ASP A 582 -11.88 15.44 18.49
N LYS A 583 -11.55 14.71 19.57
CA LYS A 583 -12.18 14.95 20.89
C LYS A 583 -11.86 16.33 21.48
N ILE A 584 -10.90 17.06 20.91
CA ILE A 584 -10.53 18.43 21.31
C ILE A 584 -11.36 19.48 20.56
N ILE A 585 -11.92 19.15 19.38
CA ILE A 585 -12.69 20.10 18.57
C ILE A 585 -14.15 20.15 19.02
N SER A 586 -14.71 19.01 19.46
CA SER A 586 -16.10 18.96 19.96
C SER A 586 -16.31 19.68 21.29
N SER A 587 -15.28 19.86 22.12
CA SER A 587 -15.38 20.58 23.40
C SER A 587 -15.32 22.11 23.25
N ASN A 588 -14.97 22.63 22.06
CA ASN A 588 -14.92 24.07 21.79
C ASN A 588 -16.13 24.58 21.00
N ALA A 589 -17.07 23.71 20.63
CA ALA A 589 -18.29 24.08 19.91
C ALA A 589 -19.39 24.67 20.82
N GLU A 590 -19.23 24.64 22.14
CA GLU A 590 -20.24 25.19 23.07
C GLU A 590 -20.08 26.69 23.41
N ASN A 591 -19.05 27.39 22.91
CA ASN A 591 -18.81 28.80 23.27
C ASN A 591 -19.13 29.85 22.21
N PHE A 592 -19.97 29.54 21.21
CA PHE A 592 -20.57 30.57 20.33
C PHE A 592 -22.10 30.58 20.44
N ARG A 593 -22.59 30.96 21.62
CA ARG A 593 -23.93 31.51 21.81
C ARG A 593 -23.83 32.78 22.65
N ASN A 594 -23.57 33.90 21.99
CA ASN A 594 -24.12 35.22 22.33
C ASN A 594 -23.61 36.25 21.32
N ASP A 595 -24.48 36.69 20.41
CA ASP A 595 -24.72 38.12 20.21
C ASP A 595 -25.97 38.36 19.34
N GLY A 596 -26.74 39.36 19.78
CA GLY A 596 -28.04 39.77 19.23
C GLY A 596 -27.97 40.55 17.90
N PRO A 597 -29.09 41.14 17.44
CA PRO A 597 -29.51 41.03 16.05
C PRO A 597 -29.26 42.26 15.17
N LYS A 598 -29.35 42.00 13.85
CA LYS A 598 -29.63 42.91 12.71
C LYS A 598 -28.42 43.44 11.92
N LYS A 599 -28.24 42.88 10.71
CA LYS A 599 -28.06 43.65 9.46
C LYS A 599 -28.57 42.82 8.26
N LYS A 600 -29.50 43.40 7.51
CA LYS A 600 -30.21 42.81 6.35
C LYS A 600 -29.30 42.77 5.11
N PHE A 601 -29.29 41.64 4.41
CA PHE A 601 -28.67 41.49 3.08
C PHE A 601 -29.70 41.85 1.99
N ARG A 602 -29.31 42.63 0.97
CA ARG A 602 -30.12 42.95 -0.23
C ARG A 602 -29.49 42.29 -1.47
N PRO A 603 -30.26 41.63 -2.36
CA PRO A 603 -29.73 41.08 -3.61
C PRO A 603 -29.65 42.15 -4.73
N PRO A 604 -28.81 41.96 -5.77
CA PRO A 604 -28.62 42.93 -6.84
C PRO A 604 -29.79 42.94 -7.84
N VAL A 605 -30.15 44.14 -8.29
CA VAL A 605 -31.20 44.45 -9.27
C VAL A 605 -30.66 44.24 -10.68
N GLY A 606 -31.44 43.58 -11.54
CA GLY A 606 -31.09 43.25 -12.92
C GLY A 606 -31.20 44.42 -13.92
N THR A 607 -30.58 44.23 -15.07
CA THR A 607 -30.74 45.04 -16.29
C THR A 607 -31.46 44.25 -17.37
N LYS A 608 -32.34 44.96 -18.07
CA LYS A 608 -33.44 44.48 -18.93
C LYS A 608 -32.99 43.92 -20.29
N LEU A 609 -33.87 43.05 -20.81
CA LEU A 609 -34.04 42.64 -22.20
C LEU A 609 -34.30 43.82 -23.15
N GLU A 610 -33.78 43.73 -24.37
CA GLU A 610 -34.45 44.24 -25.58
C GLU A 610 -34.67 43.09 -26.56
N ALA A 611 -35.89 43.04 -27.08
CA ALA A 611 -36.38 42.10 -28.07
C ALA A 611 -36.17 42.66 -29.48
N ALA A 612 -36.06 41.77 -30.48
CA ALA A 612 -36.33 42.11 -31.87
C ALA A 612 -37.13 40.97 -32.51
N ASP A 613 -38.30 41.36 -33.02
CA ASP A 613 -39.31 40.55 -33.71
C ASP A 613 -38.83 40.03 -35.08
N ASN A 614 -39.02 38.73 -35.32
CA ASN A 614 -39.82 38.12 -36.40
C ASN A 614 -39.54 36.62 -36.53
#